data_AF-A0A5F9C5H7-F1
#
_entry.id   AF-A0A5F9C5H7-F1
#
_cell.length_a   1.000
_cell.length_b   1.000
_cell.length_c   1.000
_cell.angle_alpha   90.00
_cell.angle_beta   90.00
_cell.angle_gamma   90.00
#
_symmetry.space_group_name_H-M   'P 1'
#
loop_
_entity.id
_entity.type
_entity.pdbx_description
1 polymer ?
#
loop_
_entity_poly.entity_id
_entity_poly.type
_entity_poly.pdbx_seq_one_letter_code
_entity_poly.pdbx_strand_id
1 'polypeptide(L)'
;TAMCSLWSLLLWEDVVPRPVIQVFTAVAEEAQFPKACQVFLSCWASNISDITYSWRRDGTADSGVEPHSLFVDGQVLSISLGPGDRDVAYSCIVSNPVSWNLATVTPWESCHHEAAPGNTSYKDVLLVVVPVSLLLILVGLFFAWQCGRCSGKKKKDVCAEGTTPEAESPLVDLPW
;
A
#
# COMPACT_ATOMS: atom_id res chain seq x y z
N THR A 1 -36.53 0.62 44.49
CA THR A 1 -35.30 0.06 43.87
C THR A 1 -35.36 0.09 42.36
N ALA A 2 -36.43 -0.40 41.72
CA ALA A 2 -36.57 -0.40 40.25
C ALA A 2 -36.47 1.01 39.61
N MET A 3 -37.00 2.04 40.27
CA MET A 3 -36.96 3.41 39.74
C MET A 3 -35.54 3.95 39.63
N CYS A 4 -34.69 3.77 40.66
CA CYS A 4 -33.27 4.18 40.61
C CYS A 4 -32.50 3.47 39.50
N SER A 5 -32.75 2.17 39.30
CA SER A 5 -32.12 1.40 38.23
C SER A 5 -32.51 1.94 36.85
N LEU A 6 -33.76 2.37 36.67
CA LEU A 6 -34.22 2.96 35.40
C LEU A 6 -33.58 4.33 35.13
N TRP A 7 -33.47 5.18 36.16
CA TRP A 7 -32.79 6.49 36.05
C TRP A 7 -31.30 6.35 35.74
N SER A 8 -30.61 5.34 36.31
CA SER A 8 -29.20 5.06 35.99
C SER A 8 -28.99 4.56 34.56
N LEU A 9 -29.95 3.81 33.99
CA LEU A 9 -29.87 3.34 32.62
C LEU A 9 -30.06 4.47 31.60
N LEU A 10 -31.01 5.38 31.85
CA LEU A 10 -31.23 6.56 30.99
C LEU A 10 -29.98 7.46 30.97
N LEU A 11 -29.39 7.73 32.14
CA LEU A 11 -28.14 8.53 32.22
C LEU A 11 -26.95 7.87 31.51
N TRP A 12 -26.92 6.55 31.43
CA TRP A 12 -25.88 5.81 30.68
C TRP A 12 -26.06 5.95 29.17
N GLU A 13 -27.30 5.98 28.67
CA GLU A 13 -27.61 6.17 27.25
C GLU A 13 -27.20 7.57 26.76
N ASP A 14 -27.20 8.56 27.66
CA ASP A 14 -26.76 9.93 27.39
C ASP A 14 -25.23 10.13 27.47
N VAL A 15 -24.44 9.06 27.66
CA VAL A 15 -22.97 9.18 27.70
C VAL A 15 -22.37 9.24 26.29
N VAL A 16 -21.62 10.30 26.01
CA VAL A 16 -20.95 10.52 24.72
C VAL A 16 -19.82 9.50 24.52
N PRO A 17 -19.87 8.67 23.45
CA PRO A 17 -18.82 7.73 23.14
C PRO A 17 -17.57 8.47 22.65
N ARG A 18 -16.43 7.75 22.64
CA ARG A 18 -15.19 8.30 22.08
C ARG A 18 -15.37 8.61 20.59
N PRO A 19 -15.10 9.85 20.15
CA PRO A 19 -15.18 10.19 18.73
C PRO A 19 -14.04 9.56 17.94
N VAL A 20 -14.23 9.44 16.64
CA VAL A 20 -13.23 8.96 15.68
C VAL A 20 -12.90 10.09 14.72
N ILE A 21 -11.61 10.30 14.48
CA ILE A 21 -11.13 11.31 13.54
C ILE A 21 -10.61 10.62 12.28
N GLN A 22 -11.11 11.06 11.13
CA GLN A 22 -10.62 10.69 9.81
C GLN A 22 -9.81 11.85 9.23
N VAL A 23 -8.66 11.53 8.65
CA VAL A 23 -7.72 12.50 8.06
C VAL A 23 -7.77 12.35 6.55
N PHE A 24 -8.08 13.43 5.85
CA PHE A 24 -8.11 13.50 4.38
C PHE A 24 -7.10 14.54 3.90
N THR A 25 -6.19 14.15 3.01
CA THR A 25 -5.23 15.06 2.37
C THR A 25 -5.78 15.54 1.02
N ALA A 26 -5.56 16.81 0.70
CA ALA A 26 -5.84 17.31 -0.64
C ALA A 26 -4.62 17.05 -1.53
N VAL A 27 -4.79 16.25 -2.59
CA VAL A 27 -3.75 16.08 -3.61
C VAL A 27 -3.77 17.31 -4.51
N ALA A 28 -2.70 18.12 -4.46
CA ALA A 28 -2.49 19.18 -5.43
C ALA A 28 -1.88 18.58 -6.71
N GLU A 29 -2.68 18.51 -7.78
CA GLU A 29 -2.20 18.14 -9.11
C GLU A 29 -1.27 19.25 -9.63
N GLU A 30 0.03 18.93 -9.76
CA GLU A 30 1.00 19.67 -10.58
C GLU A 30 1.06 21.20 -10.33
N ALA A 31 1.51 21.60 -9.14
CA ALA A 31 2.19 22.88 -8.96
C ALA A 31 3.27 22.71 -7.90
N GLN A 32 4.52 23.04 -8.27
CA GLN A 32 5.70 23.17 -7.40
C GLN A 32 5.39 23.02 -5.91
N PHE A 33 5.67 21.82 -5.36
CA PHE A 33 5.60 21.45 -3.94
C PHE A 33 4.87 22.49 -3.08
N PRO A 34 3.60 22.30 -2.74
CA PRO A 34 2.96 23.23 -1.84
C PRO A 34 3.78 23.21 -0.54
N LYS A 35 4.34 24.37 -0.15
CA LYS A 35 5.14 24.50 1.08
C LYS A 35 4.31 24.13 2.32
N ALA A 36 3.00 23.98 2.16
CA ALA A 36 2.08 23.52 3.17
C ALA A 36 1.13 22.44 2.60
N CYS A 37 0.87 21.41 3.39
CA CYS A 37 -0.05 20.32 3.08
C CYS A 37 -1.47 20.72 3.52
N GLN A 38 -2.43 20.67 2.61
CA GLN A 38 -3.83 20.93 2.94
C GLN A 38 -4.48 19.64 3.44
N VAL A 39 -5.04 19.68 4.66
CA VAL A 39 -5.66 18.54 5.33
C VAL A 39 -7.06 18.90 5.80
N PHE A 40 -7.98 17.97 5.65
CA PHE A 40 -9.33 18.01 6.19
C PHE A 40 -9.48 16.93 7.26
N LEU A 41 -9.82 17.34 8.48
CA LEU A 41 -10.11 16.44 9.59
C LEU A 41 -11.61 16.32 9.73
N SER A 42 -12.13 15.10 9.80
CA SER A 42 -13.56 14.84 9.96
C SER A 42 -13.79 14.01 11.21
N CYS A 43 -14.59 14.54 12.13
CA CYS A 43 -14.86 13.93 13.42
C CYS A 43 -16.25 13.31 13.45
N TRP A 44 -16.36 12.08 13.95
CA TRP A 44 -17.63 11.36 14.03
C TRP A 44 -17.78 10.69 15.38
N ALA A 45 -18.96 10.79 15.98
CA ALA A 45 -19.35 10.02 17.16
C ALA A 45 -20.59 9.18 16.81
N SER A 46 -20.63 7.95 17.31
CA SER A 46 -21.72 7.02 17.00
C SER A 46 -23.00 7.36 17.76
N ASN A 47 -24.13 7.37 17.04
CA ASN A 47 -25.47 7.17 17.61
C ASN A 47 -25.91 8.20 18.67
N ILE A 48 -25.63 9.50 18.48
CA ILE A 48 -26.20 10.57 19.30
C ILE A 48 -26.64 11.73 18.39
N SER A 49 -27.89 12.17 18.53
CA SER A 49 -28.50 13.23 17.70
C SER A 49 -28.21 14.65 18.20
N ASP A 50 -27.84 14.81 19.47
CA ASP A 50 -27.74 16.12 20.15
C ASP A 50 -26.37 16.35 20.77
N ILE A 51 -25.33 16.28 19.93
CA ILE A 51 -23.94 16.51 20.31
C ILE A 51 -23.35 17.69 19.56
N THR A 52 -22.56 18.47 20.29
CA THR A 52 -21.80 19.59 19.74
C THR A 52 -20.38 19.15 19.43
N TYR A 53 -19.94 19.46 18.22
CA TYR A 53 -18.57 19.23 17.75
C TYR A 53 -17.77 20.51 17.86
N SER A 54 -16.62 20.42 18.51
CA SER A 54 -15.66 21.51 18.57
C SER A 54 -14.25 20.96 18.38
N TRP A 55 -13.39 21.74 17.74
CA TRP A 55 -11.99 21.39 17.56
C TRP A 55 -11.11 22.18 18.51
N ARG A 56 -9.98 21.60 18.90
CA ARG A 56 -8.95 22.26 19.68
C ARG A 56 -7.59 21.94 19.07
N ARG A 57 -6.81 22.97 18.78
CA ARG A 57 -5.39 22.79 18.42
C ARG A 57 -4.57 22.70 19.71
N ASP A 58 -3.85 21.60 19.87
CA ASP A 58 -2.92 21.34 20.97
C ASP A 58 -1.50 21.59 20.45
N GLY A 59 -0.92 22.75 20.78
CA GLY A 59 0.43 23.14 20.35
C GLY A 59 1.35 23.39 21.54
N THR A 60 2.64 23.10 21.38
CA THR A 60 3.68 23.52 22.34
C THR A 60 3.79 25.04 22.30
N ALA A 61 3.41 25.69 23.40
CA ALA A 61 3.56 27.13 23.58
C ALA A 61 5.03 27.49 23.81
N ASP A 62 5.81 27.65 22.75
CA ASP A 62 7.21 28.09 22.84
C ASP A 62 7.36 29.58 23.17
N SER A 63 6.29 30.29 23.52
CA SER A 63 6.38 31.67 24.00
C SER A 63 5.13 32.05 24.77
N GLY A 64 5.12 31.82 26.09
CA GLY A 64 4.46 32.60 27.16
C GLY A 64 3.05 33.21 26.97
N VAL A 65 2.36 32.86 25.90
CA VAL A 65 1.05 33.29 25.47
C VAL A 65 0.24 32.01 25.51
N GLU A 66 -0.76 31.99 26.38
CA GLU A 66 -1.79 30.95 26.44
C GLU A 66 -2.03 30.43 25.02
N PRO A 67 -1.89 29.11 24.76
CA PRO A 67 -2.12 28.58 23.44
C PRO A 67 -3.54 29.01 23.08
N HIS A 68 -3.66 29.91 22.10
CA HIS A 68 -4.97 30.30 21.58
C HIS A 68 -5.53 29.03 20.96
N SER A 69 -6.23 28.25 21.79
CA SER A 69 -6.99 27.09 21.41
C SER A 69 -7.99 27.61 20.40
N LEU A 70 -7.67 27.42 19.12
CA LEU A 70 -8.59 27.76 18.05
C LEU A 70 -9.73 26.77 18.16
N PHE A 71 -10.78 27.22 18.84
CA PHE A 71 -12.05 26.54 18.88
C PHE A 71 -12.77 26.84 17.58
N VAL A 72 -12.88 25.81 16.76
CA VAL A 72 -13.68 25.84 15.54
C VAL A 72 -14.84 24.89 15.76
N ASP A 73 -16.04 25.43 15.70
CA ASP A 73 -17.25 24.63 15.79
C ASP A 73 -17.48 23.90 14.47
N GLY A 74 -17.94 22.66 14.57
CA GLY A 74 -18.34 21.86 13.43
C GLY A 74 -17.61 20.53 13.32
N GLN A 75 -18.16 19.70 12.46
CA GLN A 75 -17.74 18.31 12.30
C GLN A 75 -16.43 18.17 11.50
N VAL A 76 -16.15 19.13 10.62
CA VAL A 76 -15.02 19.11 9.70
C VAL A 76 -14.15 20.33 9.92
N LEU A 77 -12.84 20.11 10.04
CA LEU A 77 -11.83 21.15 10.19
C LEU A 77 -10.88 21.13 8.98
N SER A 78 -10.67 22.27 8.34
CA SER A 78 -9.74 22.45 7.22
C SER A 78 -8.50 23.21 7.70
N ILE A 79 -7.30 22.63 7.50
CA ILE A 79 -6.03 23.19 7.96
C ILE A 79 -4.96 23.08 6.87
N SER A 80 -4.01 24.00 6.90
CA SER A 80 -2.81 23.97 6.09
C SER A 80 -1.62 23.77 7.03
N LEU A 81 -0.87 22.68 6.85
CA LEU A 81 0.24 22.28 7.71
C LEU A 81 1.57 22.55 7.01
N GLY A 82 2.46 23.31 7.64
CA GLY A 82 3.82 23.55 7.15
C GLY A 82 4.86 22.64 7.82
N PRO A 83 6.13 22.66 7.36
CA PRO A 83 7.22 21.84 7.90
C PRO A 83 7.51 22.02 9.39
N GLY A 84 7.05 23.12 10.00
CA GLY A 84 7.16 23.41 11.43
C GLY A 84 6.02 22.86 12.28
N ASP A 85 4.93 22.35 11.66
CA ASP A 85 3.75 21.86 12.36
C ASP A 85 3.81 20.35 12.65
N ARG A 86 5.02 19.78 12.73
CA ARG A 86 5.22 18.32 12.85
C ARG A 86 4.62 17.74 14.13
N ASP A 87 4.79 18.47 15.22
CA ASP A 87 4.38 18.04 16.55
C ASP A 87 3.02 18.64 16.97
N VAL A 88 2.31 19.28 16.02
CA VAL A 88 1.02 19.93 16.30
C VAL A 88 -0.08 18.88 16.28
N ALA A 89 -0.75 18.73 17.41
CA ALA A 89 -1.88 17.83 17.55
C ALA A 89 -3.21 18.59 17.45
N TYR A 90 -4.24 17.91 16.96
CA TYR A 90 -5.60 18.42 16.91
C TYR A 90 -6.52 17.46 17.64
N SER A 91 -7.32 18.01 18.56
CA SER A 91 -8.30 17.29 19.34
C SER A 91 -9.71 17.66 18.89
N CYS A 92 -10.52 16.66 18.52
CA CYS A 92 -11.96 16.84 18.38
C CYS A 92 -12.62 16.57 19.72
N ILE A 93 -13.44 17.50 20.18
CA ILE A 93 -14.23 17.41 21.39
C ILE A 93 -15.70 17.29 20.98
N VAL A 94 -16.34 16.22 21.45
CA VAL A 94 -17.77 15.98 21.27
C VAL A 94 -18.42 16.03 22.64
N SER A 95 -19.45 16.85 22.78
CA SER A 95 -20.13 17.07 24.06
C SER A 95 -21.63 17.16 23.92
N ASN A 96 -22.34 16.68 24.94
CA ASN A 96 -23.76 16.94 25.17
C ASN A 96 -23.93 17.56 26.57
N PRO A 97 -25.15 17.96 26.99
CA PRO A 97 -25.36 18.59 28.30
C PRO A 97 -24.95 17.75 29.52
N VAL A 98 -24.74 16.44 29.34
CA VAL A 98 -24.51 15.47 30.42
C VAL A 98 -23.04 15.02 30.49
N SER A 99 -22.37 14.89 29.35
CA SER A 99 -21.04 14.30 29.22
C SER A 99 -20.28 14.83 28.01
N TRP A 100 -18.97 14.57 27.99
CA TRP A 100 -18.10 14.95 26.89
C TRP A 100 -16.99 13.91 26.68
N ASN A 101 -16.47 13.87 25.46
CA ASN A 101 -15.38 12.99 25.08
C ASN A 101 -14.51 13.63 24.00
N LEU A 102 -13.29 13.13 23.82
CA LEU A 102 -12.39 13.64 22.79
C LEU A 102 -11.54 12.56 22.14
N ALA A 103 -11.02 12.89 20.97
CA ALA A 103 -9.97 12.15 20.29
C ALA A 103 -8.93 13.12 19.75
N THR A 104 -7.68 12.69 19.69
CA THR A 104 -6.54 13.52 19.28
C THR A 104 -5.79 12.84 18.15
N VAL A 105 -5.36 13.63 17.16
CA VAL A 105 -4.53 13.16 16.04
C VAL A 105 -3.41 14.14 15.74
N THR A 106 -2.28 13.62 15.28
CA THR A 106 -1.23 14.39 14.60
C THR A 106 -1.41 14.17 13.09
N PRO A 107 -1.85 15.19 12.33
CA PRO A 107 -2.13 15.02 10.91
C PRO A 107 -0.89 15.12 10.00
N TRP A 108 0.27 15.52 10.56
CA TRP A 108 1.50 15.70 9.79
C TRP A 108 2.01 14.40 9.15
N GLU A 109 1.86 13.27 9.84
CA GLU A 109 2.28 11.96 9.34
C GLU A 109 1.54 11.57 8.06
N SER A 110 0.26 11.96 7.92
CA SER A 110 -0.53 11.71 6.71
C SER A 110 0.01 12.48 5.50
N CYS A 111 0.55 13.68 5.70
CA CYS A 111 1.21 14.46 4.65
C CYS A 111 2.53 13.82 4.19
N HIS A 112 3.21 13.05 5.06
CA HIS A 112 4.43 12.33 4.70
C HIS A 112 4.16 11.03 3.94
N HIS A 113 3.02 10.37 4.19
CA HIS A 113 2.69 9.09 3.57
C HIS A 113 2.22 9.19 2.11
N GLU A 114 1.67 10.33 1.69
CA GLU A 114 1.30 10.55 0.27
C GLU A 114 2.44 11.06 -0.61
N ALA A 115 3.59 11.39 -0.02
CA ALA A 115 4.81 11.77 -0.75
C ALA A 115 5.70 10.56 -1.10
N ALA A 116 5.16 9.34 -1.13
CA ALA A 116 5.69 8.33 -2.04
C ALA A 116 5.08 8.66 -3.40
N PRO A 117 5.80 9.35 -4.31
CA PRO A 117 5.31 9.48 -5.66
C PRO A 117 5.07 8.06 -6.17
N GLY A 118 3.82 7.78 -6.55
CA GLY A 118 3.44 6.60 -7.31
C GLY A 118 4.07 6.59 -8.70
N ASN A 119 5.28 7.14 -8.87
CA ASN A 119 6.18 6.73 -9.91
C ASN A 119 6.97 5.53 -9.38
N THR A 120 6.36 4.35 -9.46
CA THR A 120 7.16 3.21 -9.93
C THR A 120 7.72 3.64 -11.27
N SER A 121 8.87 4.32 -11.20
CA SER A 121 9.44 5.11 -12.28
C SER A 121 9.54 4.15 -13.45
N TYR A 122 9.04 4.54 -14.62
CA TYR A 122 9.26 3.79 -15.83
C TYR A 122 10.74 3.38 -15.96
N LYS A 123 11.66 4.19 -15.41
CA LYS A 123 13.10 3.90 -15.31
C LYS A 123 13.44 2.69 -14.42
N ASP A 124 12.72 2.45 -13.32
CA ASP A 124 12.93 1.33 -12.41
C ASP A 124 12.37 0.03 -13.00
N VAL A 125 11.17 0.10 -13.60
CA VAL A 125 10.61 -1.02 -14.38
C VAL A 125 11.50 -1.35 -15.58
N LEU A 126 11.97 -0.33 -16.30
CA LEU A 126 12.90 -0.50 -17.42
C LEU A 126 14.25 -1.08 -16.97
N LEU A 127 14.77 -0.68 -15.80
CA LEU A 127 16.00 -1.20 -15.21
C LEU A 127 15.92 -2.69 -14.89
N VAL A 128 14.73 -3.23 -14.60
CA VAL A 128 14.54 -4.67 -14.37
C VAL A 128 14.22 -5.40 -15.68
N VAL A 129 13.34 -4.84 -16.51
CA VAL A 129 12.86 -5.51 -17.74
C VAL A 129 13.96 -5.64 -18.79
N VAL A 130 14.79 -4.60 -18.98
CA VAL A 130 15.87 -4.62 -19.98
C VAL A 130 16.91 -5.72 -19.73
N PRO A 131 17.53 -5.84 -18.53
CA PRO A 131 18.51 -6.90 -18.29
C PRO A 131 17.88 -8.29 -18.31
N VAL A 132 16.66 -8.46 -17.80
CA VAL A 132 15.96 -9.76 -17.85
C VAL A 132 15.69 -10.17 -19.30
N SER A 133 15.19 -9.28 -20.13
CA SER A 133 14.92 -9.56 -21.55
C SER A 133 16.21 -9.86 -22.33
N LEU A 134 17.28 -9.09 -22.07
CA LEU A 134 18.59 -9.34 -22.68
C LEU A 134 19.16 -10.72 -22.31
N LEU A 135 19.04 -11.12 -21.04
CA LEU A 135 19.46 -12.45 -20.59
C LEU A 135 18.67 -13.57 -21.28
N LEU A 136 17.35 -13.42 -21.43
CA LEU A 136 16.51 -14.40 -22.13
C LEU A 136 16.90 -14.53 -23.61
N ILE A 137 17.22 -13.43 -24.28
CA ILE A 137 17.68 -13.43 -25.68
C ILE A 137 19.03 -14.16 -25.80
N LEU A 138 19.99 -13.87 -24.91
CA LEU A 138 21.30 -14.52 -24.91
C LEU A 138 21.19 -16.03 -24.69
N VAL A 139 20.34 -16.45 -23.75
CA VAL A 139 20.05 -17.86 -23.48
C VAL A 139 19.40 -18.53 -24.69
N GLY A 140 18.41 -17.88 -25.31
CA GLY A 140 17.75 -18.38 -26.53
C GLY A 140 18.72 -18.55 -27.70
N LEU A 141 19.60 -17.57 -27.93
CA LEU A 141 20.63 -17.65 -28.98
C LEU A 141 21.64 -18.76 -28.70
N PHE A 142 22.03 -18.96 -27.43
CA PHE A 142 22.92 -20.04 -27.04
C PHE A 142 22.27 -21.41 -27.32
N PHE A 143 21.01 -21.62 -26.93
CA PHE A 143 20.29 -22.85 -27.24
C PHE A 143 20.14 -23.07 -28.75
N ALA A 144 19.80 -22.04 -29.52
CA ALA A 144 19.70 -22.14 -30.98
C ALA A 144 21.05 -22.50 -31.62
N TRP A 145 22.15 -21.93 -31.14
CA TRP A 145 23.49 -22.22 -31.64
C TRP A 145 23.94 -23.63 -31.27
N GLN A 146 23.63 -24.09 -30.05
CA GLN A 146 23.91 -25.46 -29.62
C GLN A 146 23.06 -26.47 -30.41
N CYS A 147 21.78 -26.20 -30.63
CA CYS A 147 20.93 -27.03 -31.48
C CYS A 147 21.40 -27.05 -32.95
N GLY A 148 21.82 -25.90 -33.49
CA GLY A 148 22.41 -25.80 -34.83
C GLY A 148 23.75 -26.55 -34.95
N ARG A 149 24.56 -26.52 -33.89
CA ARG A 149 25.84 -27.25 -33.83
C ARG A 149 25.66 -28.76 -33.61
N CYS A 150 24.66 -29.17 -32.83
CA CYS A 150 24.30 -30.59 -32.67
C CYS A 150 23.65 -31.17 -33.93
N SER A 151 22.89 -30.37 -34.69
CA SER A 151 22.29 -30.79 -35.97
C SER A 151 23.32 -30.87 -37.11
N GLY A 152 24.41 -30.09 -37.04
CA GLY A 152 25.53 -30.14 -37.99
C GLY A 152 26.37 -31.43 -37.94
N LYS A 153 26.12 -32.33 -36.97
CA LYS A 153 26.70 -33.68 -36.92
C LYS A 153 25.60 -34.75 -36.97
N LYS A 154 24.92 -34.86 -38.11
CA LYS A 154 24.37 -36.15 -38.56
C LYS A 154 24.89 -36.50 -39.94
N LYS A 155 26.02 -37.20 -39.97
CA LYS A 155 26.41 -38.05 -41.09
C LYS A 155 26.78 -39.42 -40.52
N LYS A 156 25.96 -40.41 -40.92
CA LYS A 156 26.08 -41.87 -40.83
C LYS A 156 26.41 -42.47 -39.46
N ASP A 157 25.54 -43.36 -39.00
CA ASP A 157 25.96 -44.71 -38.66
C ASP A 157 24.88 -45.72 -39.09
N VAL A 158 25.34 -46.65 -39.94
CA VAL A 158 24.78 -47.96 -40.22
C VAL A 158 25.34 -48.93 -39.16
N CYS A 159 24.64 -50.05 -38.93
CA CYS A 159 24.96 -51.26 -38.13
C CYS A 159 24.19 -51.33 -36.79
N ALA A 160 23.61 -52.46 -36.36
CA ALA A 160 23.74 -53.87 -36.75
C ALA A 160 22.55 -54.70 -36.23
N GLU A 161 22.70 -56.02 -36.36
CA GLU A 161 22.00 -57.16 -35.74
C GLU A 161 20.89 -57.79 -36.61
N GLY A 162 21.02 -59.00 -37.16
CA GLY A 162 21.95 -60.09 -36.92
C GLY A 162 21.15 -61.39 -36.80
N THR A 163 21.55 -62.47 -37.49
CA THR A 163 21.37 -63.87 -37.06
C THR A 163 22.15 -64.79 -38.02
N THR A 164 23.24 -65.37 -37.51
CA THR A 164 23.96 -66.56 -38.00
C THR A 164 23.17 -67.82 -37.58
N PRO A 165 23.31 -69.01 -38.21
CA PRO A 165 24.47 -69.87 -37.90
C PRO A 165 25.05 -70.66 -39.10
N GLU A 166 26.38 -70.69 -39.15
CA GLU A 166 27.25 -71.85 -39.32
C GLU A 166 26.69 -73.18 -39.87
N ALA A 167 27.23 -73.62 -41.02
CA ALA A 167 27.51 -75.02 -41.33
C ALA A 167 28.48 -75.11 -42.54
N GLU A 168 29.69 -75.64 -42.32
CA GLU A 168 30.67 -75.93 -43.38
C GLU A 168 30.40 -77.27 -44.10
N SER A 169 30.33 -77.18 -45.44
CA SER A 169 30.79 -78.11 -46.50
C SER A 169 30.07 -79.45 -46.81
N PRO A 170 30.19 -80.04 -48.03
CA PRO A 170 30.49 -79.47 -49.35
C PRO A 170 29.65 -80.09 -50.51
N LEU A 171 29.96 -79.67 -51.74
CA LEU A 171 29.94 -80.43 -53.01
C LEU A 171 28.69 -80.39 -53.93
N VAL A 172 29.03 -80.17 -55.23
CA VAL A 172 28.36 -80.52 -56.51
C VAL A 172 27.60 -79.39 -57.25
N ASP A 173 28.33 -78.83 -58.24
CA ASP A 173 27.98 -78.66 -59.67
C ASP A 173 26.56 -78.17 -60.06
N LEU A 174 26.43 -76.93 -60.56
CA LEU A 174 26.31 -76.55 -62.00
C LEU A 174 24.84 -76.32 -62.46
N PRO A 175 24.61 -75.66 -63.61
CA PRO A 175 23.62 -74.61 -63.78
C PRO A 175 22.34 -75.07 -64.48
N TRP A 176 21.29 -74.25 -64.44
CA TRP A 176 20.50 -73.70 -65.56
C TRP A 176 19.31 -72.92 -64.98
#